data_AF-A0A1W9UT18-F1
#
_entry.id   AF-A0A1W9UT18-F1
#
_cell.length_a   1.000
_cell.length_b   1.000
_cell.length_c   1.000
_cell.angle_alpha   90.00
_cell.angle_beta   90.00
_cell.angle_gamma   90.00
#
_symmetry.space_group_name_H-M   'P 1'
#
loop_
_entity.id
_entity.type
_entity.pdbx_description
1 polymer ?
#
loop_
_entity_poly.entity_id
_entity_poly.type
_entity_poly.pdbx_seq_one_letter_code
_entity_poly.pdbx_strand_id
1 'polypeptide(L)' 'MANQFIRLETDPKVGRTVENHTDLRELVIPFGKTGYVALYRYDIKADVVAILAFRHQKEIDYMVGA' A
#
# COMPACT_ATOMS: atom_id res chain seq x y z
N MET A 1 -0.43 13.19 -7.61
CA MET A 1 -0.49 11.71 -7.62
C MET A 1 0.89 11.06 -7.45
N ALA A 2 1.97 11.54 -8.09
CA ALA A 2 3.26 10.84 -8.13
C ALA A 2 4.05 10.74 -6.80
N ASN A 3 3.80 11.60 -5.81
CA ASN A 3 4.72 11.75 -4.67
C ASN A 3 4.56 10.70 -3.54
N GLN A 4 3.53 9.85 -3.59
CA GLN A 4 3.27 8.90 -2.50
C GLN A 4 4.18 7.67 -2.58
N PHE A 5 4.59 7.26 -3.78
CA PHE A 5 5.54 6.15 -3.93
C PHE A 5 6.98 6.55 -3.61
N ILE A 6 7.36 7.82 -3.82
CA ILE A 6 8.68 8.35 -3.42
C ILE A 6 8.90 8.18 -1.92
N ARG A 7 7.84 8.29 -1.10
CA ARG A 7 7.94 8.03 0.34
C ARG A 7 8.45 6.62 0.66
N LEU A 8 8.18 5.63 -0.19
CA LEU A 8 8.62 4.25 0.02
C LEU A 8 10.14 4.09 -0.12
N GLU A 9 10.84 5.04 -0.75
CA GLU A 9 12.30 5.05 -0.81
C GLU A 9 12.92 5.33 0.57
N THR A 10 12.25 6.15 1.39
CA THR A 10 12.73 6.55 2.72
C THR A 10 12.04 5.85 3.87
N ASP A 11 10.80 5.39 3.66
CA ASP A 11 9.93 4.79 4.67
C ASP A 11 9.11 3.63 4.05
N PRO A 12 9.76 2.51 3.67
CA PRO A 12 9.10 1.37 3.05
C PRO A 12 8.16 0.60 4.02
N LYS A 13 8.12 0.98 5.31
CA LYS A 13 7.27 0.35 6.32
C LYS A 13 6.03 1.19 6.67
N VAL A 14 5.84 2.35 6.04
CA VAL A 14 4.68 3.24 6.23
C VAL A 14 3.33 2.57 6.05
N GLY A 15 3.25 1.58 5.17
CA GLY A 15 2.00 0.93 4.81
C GLY A 15 1.45 0.08 5.95
N ARG A 16 0.14 0.01 6.03
CA ARG A 16 -0.57 -0.84 7.00
C ARG A 16 -0.30 -2.30 6.65
N THR A 17 0.02 -3.12 7.64
CA THR A 17 0.19 -4.57 7.44
C THR A 17 -1.15 -5.21 7.10
N VAL A 18 -1.14 -6.14 6.15
CA VAL A 18 -2.33 -6.93 5.83
C VAL A 18 -2.48 -8.05 6.86
N GLU A 19 -3.69 -8.22 7.39
CA GLU A 19 -3.98 -9.31 8.33
C GLU A 19 -3.68 -10.67 7.67
N ASN A 20 -3.07 -11.59 8.43
CA ASN A 20 -2.64 -12.90 7.94
C ASN A 20 -1.55 -12.90 6.85
N HIS A 21 -1.06 -11.73 6.42
CA HIS A 21 0.01 -11.57 5.43
C HIS A 21 1.05 -10.54 5.90
N THR A 22 2.00 -10.98 6.71
CA THR A 22 2.99 -10.11 7.37
C THR A 22 3.99 -9.45 6.42
N ASP A 23 4.16 -10.01 5.22
CA ASP A 23 5.01 -9.46 4.16
C ASP A 23 4.28 -8.44 3.28
N LEU A 24 2.95 -8.37 3.35
CA LEU A 24 2.13 -7.48 2.55
C LEU A 24 1.74 -6.21 3.31
N ARG A 25 1.73 -5.11 2.58
CA ARG A 25 1.40 -3.79 3.08
C ARG A 25 0.50 -3.02 2.13
N GLU A 26 -0.37 -2.20 2.72
CA GLU A 26 -1.26 -1.30 2.00
C GLU A 26 -0.82 0.15 2.21
N LEU A 27 -0.48 0.82 1.10
CA LEU A 27 -0.29 2.26 1.08
C LEU A 27 -1.60 2.93 0.66
N VAL A 28 -2.22 3.67 1.58
CA VAL A 28 -3.38 4.52 1.28
C VAL A 28 -2.89 5.79 0.60
N ILE A 29 -3.40 6.06 -0.60
CA ILE A 29 -3.03 7.19 -1.44
C ILE A 29 -4.25 8.12 -1.53
N PRO A 30 -4.24 9.27 -0.80
CA PRO A 30 -5.33 10.23 -0.87
C PRO A 30 -5.50 10.78 -2.29
N PHE A 31 -6.70 10.62 -2.86
CA PHE A 31 -7.04 11.17 -4.17
C PHE A 31 -8.56 11.34 -4.33
N GLY A 32 -9.03 12.55 -4.62
CA GLY A 32 -10.46 12.82 -4.73
C GLY A 32 -11.21 12.46 -3.45
N LYS A 33 -12.43 11.91 -3.58
CA LYS A 33 -13.29 11.56 -2.43
C LYS A 33 -12.98 10.21 -1.77
N THR A 34 -12.36 9.28 -2.50
CA THR A 34 -12.18 7.90 -2.04
C THR A 34 -10.74 7.41 -2.11
N GLY A 35 -9.86 7.99 -2.90
CA GLY A 35 -8.46 7.58 -2.94
C GLY A 35 -8.22 6.20 -3.57
N TYR A 36 -6.94 5.81 -3.53
CA TYR A 36 -6.44 4.53 -4.02
C TYR A 36 -5.71 3.78 -2.90
N VAL A 37 -5.55 2.48 -3.08
CA VAL A 37 -4.67 1.66 -2.26
C VAL A 37 -3.68 0.94 -3.17
N ALA A 38 -2.41 1.02 -2.83
CA ALA A 38 -1.37 0.19 -3.42
C ALA A 38 -1.04 -0.96 -2.46
N LEU A 39 -1.18 -2.19 -2.92
CA LEU A 39 -0.68 -3.37 -2.25
C LEU A 39 0.78 -3.56 -2.66
N TYR A 40 1.67 -3.66 -1.69
CA TYR A 40 3.09 -3.84 -1.93
C TYR A 40 3.74 -4.76 -0.91
N ARG A 41 4.94 -5.22 -1.23
CA ARG A 41 5.84 -5.91 -0.32
C ARG A 41 7.17 -5.18 -0.26
N TYR A 42 7.76 -5.13 0.93
CA TYR A 42 9.14 -4.69 1.11
C TYR A 42 10.05 -5.89 1.37
N ASP A 43 10.95 -6.17 0.45
CA ASP A 43 12.02 -7.16 0.64
C ASP A 43 13.20 -6.48 1.33
N ILE A 44 13.36 -6.77 2.62
CA ILE A 44 14.43 -6.19 3.46
C ILE A 44 15.82 -6.65 3.00
N LYS A 45 15.95 -7.86 2.43
CA LYS A 45 17.26 -8.39 2.03
C LYS A 45 17.75 -7.73 0.75
N ALA A 46 16.85 -7.49 -0.19
CA ALA A 46 17.14 -6.84 -1.46
C ALA A 46 17.05 -5.31 -1.39
N ASP A 47 16.45 -4.77 -0.32
CA ASP A 47 16.05 -3.36 -0.18
C ASP A 47 15.17 -2.88 -1.35
N VAL A 48 14.18 -3.71 -1.71
CA VAL A 48 13.30 -3.47 -2.86
C VAL A 48 11.84 -3.43 -2.42
N VAL A 49 11.12 -2.44 -2.93
CA VAL A 49 9.66 -2.34 -2.82
C VAL A 49 9.02 -2.80 -4.11
N ALA A 50 8.24 -3.89 -4.05
CA ALA A 50 7.48 -4.41 -5.17
C ALA A 50 6.01 -4.01 -5.03
N ILE A 51 5.51 -3.17 -5.95
CA ILE A 51 4.09 -2.84 -6.05
C ILE A 51 3.38 -4.00 -6.76
N LEU A 52 2.46 -4.67 -6.06
CA LEU A 52 1.78 -5.88 -6.54
C LEU A 52 0.46 -5.55 -7.22
N ALA A 53 -0.27 -4.57 -6.67
CA ALA A 53 -1.52 -4.11 -7.22
C ALA A 53 -1.79 -2.65 -6.85
N PHE A 54 -2.56 -1.96 -7.69
CA PHE A 54 -3.06 -0.62 -7.45
C PHE A 54 -4.55 -0.59 -7.76
N ARG A 55 -5.37 -0.24 -6.77
CA ARG A 55 -6.84 -0.33 -6.87
C ARG A 55 -7.51 0.93 -6.35
N HIS A 56 -8.64 1.30 -6.93
CA HIS A 56 -9.45 2.38 -6.40
C HIS A 56 -10.18 1.90 -5.12
N GLN A 57 -10.30 2.71 -4.07
CA GLN A 57 -10.90 2.23 -2.81
C GLN A 57 -12.33 1.69 -2.96
N LYS A 58 -13.10 2.19 -3.93
CA LYS A 58 -14.45 1.68 -4.22
C LYS A 58 -14.47 0.27 -4.84
N GLU A 59 -13.34 -0.22 -5.32
CA GLU A 59 -13.19 -1.57 -5.89
C GLU A 59 -12.65 -2.55 -4.83
N ILE A 60 -12.39 -2.07 -3.62
CA ILE A 60 -11.88 -2.86 -2.50
C ILE A 60 -13.06 -3.14 -1.57
N ASP A 61 -13.85 -4.17 -1.90
CA ASP A 61 -14.96 -4.65 -1.06
C ASP A 61 -14.50 -5.25 0.29
N TYR A 62 -13.20 -5.22 0.60
CA TYR A 62 -12.63 -5.82 1.81
C TYR A 62 -12.35 -4.82 2.96
N MET A 63 -12.76 -3.55 2.86
CA MET A 63 -12.58 -2.59 3.96
C MET A 63 -13.81 -2.49 4.87
N VAL A 64 -14.35 -3.64 5.29
CA VAL A 64 -15.19 -3.75 6.49
C VAL A 64 -14.37 -4.47 7.57
N GLY A 65 -13.62 -3.69 8.32
CA GLY A 65 -13.16 -4.04 9.66
C GLY A 65 -13.78 -3.02 10.62
N ALA A 66 -14.78 -3.49 11.38
CA ALA A 66 -15.32 -2.84 12.55
C ALA A 66 -14.27 -2.72 13.68
#